data_AF-A0AAN9M689-F1
#
_entry.id   AF-A0AAN9M689-F1
#
_cell.length_a   1.000
_cell.length_b   1.000
_cell.length_c   1.000
_cell.angle_alpha   90.00
_cell.angle_beta   90.00
_cell.angle_gamma   90.00
#
_symmetry.space_group_name_H-M   'P 1'
#
loop_
_entity.id
_entity.type
_entity.pdbx_description
1 polymer ?
#
loop_
_entity_poly.entity_id
_entity_poly.type
_entity_poly.pdbx_seq_one_letter_code
_entity_poly.pdbx_strand_id
1 'polypeptide(L)'
;MKVVIDPEPFLSLPNSIFSIKPPCNTRFQLRPFPNLHRHRWISRRLSSTLPPRATLDSATIEQFGIPEFDVRNPALSSSYRSSAVLRPNQTVLEAQARVCTGPTQTRPLDEQQAFKVFDTILRSARGEMKDEDKVSKAQLGAFFAGMTIRANAFPEATQWSEGEMRAMKTFWPLLVRVLPPEVIFIADPEGLMMGMGSSIGPQYVGNGTSEMRLVGALREVLAGGHLGFEEVQGVLKDVLPFQEGDEEPKKVSEALLSAFLIGQRMNRETDRELKAYCLAFDDEIGPPPIADVRSLTHYGEPYDGNTRFFRSTLFVAAVRSCYGESCLLHGVDWIAPKGGVTEEQMLKFMGANVNLSPSKAKKLLEDDEVGFAYVSQREARPSLYSLIGIREHIKKRPPLASTEKVQQYVKASGKEALVAGFYHEGYEEPLLMLMKRRGVHSGLVVKGEEGGLSLTTRLRSANTTRGLPVNYCSGFRALDVSSTSELGGVTRQGFNLEVNAKEYGFQPTDTPRTDRSVSKNIEFGLSALLGEKGPAYDRIVLNAGVVDHLLGVDGAGDISAALDRAREAIDSGNALKRLLNYIKVSHKMG
;
A
#
# COMPACT_ATOMS: atom_id res chain seq x y z
N MET A 1 -0.12 58.54 9.74
CA MET A 1 -0.14 59.19 11.08
C MET A 1 0.15 58.13 12.14
N LYS A 2 0.95 58.47 13.16
CA LYS A 2 1.24 57.65 14.36
C LYS A 2 0.88 58.47 15.60
N VAL A 3 0.11 57.90 16.54
CA VAL A 3 0.05 58.12 18.01
C VAL A 3 -0.72 56.88 18.51
N VAL A 4 -0.20 55.84 19.20
CA VAL A 4 0.77 55.65 20.31
C VAL A 4 0.24 56.10 21.67
N ILE A 5 0.04 55.15 22.61
CA ILE A 5 0.59 55.08 24.00
C ILE A 5 -0.16 53.97 24.81
N ASP A 6 0.63 53.08 25.41
CA ASP A 6 0.34 51.98 26.38
C ASP A 6 0.18 52.50 27.85
N PRO A 7 0.07 51.72 28.98
CA PRO A 7 0.26 50.27 29.22
C PRO A 7 -0.77 49.56 30.18
N GLU A 8 -0.47 48.30 30.55
CA GLU A 8 -1.06 47.44 31.64
C GLU A 8 -0.81 47.98 33.10
N PRO A 9 -0.99 47.23 34.24
CA PRO A 9 -1.60 45.90 34.52
C PRO A 9 -2.51 45.82 35.78
N PHE A 10 -3.12 44.66 36.11
CA PHE A 10 -3.54 44.33 37.51
C PHE A 10 -3.61 42.82 37.85
N LEU A 11 -3.44 42.50 39.14
CA LEU A 11 -3.22 41.17 39.73
C LEU A 11 -4.35 40.71 40.67
N SER A 12 -4.48 39.37 40.81
CA SER A 12 -4.86 38.58 42.01
C SER A 12 -6.21 38.72 42.72
N LEU A 13 -6.96 37.59 42.74
CA LEU A 13 -7.58 36.86 43.88
C LEU A 13 -7.98 37.56 45.20
N PRO A 14 -9.05 37.04 45.84
CA PRO A 14 -8.86 36.49 47.19
C PRO A 14 -9.51 35.12 47.47
N ASN A 15 -8.98 34.44 48.49
CA ASN A 15 -9.45 33.15 49.06
C ASN A 15 -10.75 33.32 49.88
N SER A 16 -11.52 32.28 50.20
CA SER A 16 -11.34 31.43 51.42
C SER A 16 -12.72 30.85 51.83
N ILE A 17 -12.91 29.82 52.68
CA ILE A 17 -12.10 28.70 53.25
C ILE A 17 -13.10 27.65 53.79
N PHE A 18 -12.78 26.34 53.75
CA PHE A 18 -12.99 25.42 54.90
C PHE A 18 -12.14 24.15 54.77
N SER A 19 -11.81 23.54 55.92
CA SER A 19 -10.67 22.64 56.13
C SER A 19 -11.12 21.28 56.66
N ILE A 20 -10.29 20.24 56.49
CA ILE A 20 -10.08 19.15 57.48
C ILE A 20 -8.75 18.40 57.15
N LYS A 21 -8.01 18.01 58.19
CA LYS A 21 -6.68 17.36 58.15
C LYS A 21 -6.77 15.82 58.28
N PRO A 22 -5.70 15.07 57.90
CA PRO A 22 -5.68 13.60 57.91
C PRO A 22 -5.09 12.99 59.21
N PRO A 23 -5.24 11.67 59.42
CA PRO A 23 -4.38 10.90 60.33
C PRO A 23 -3.57 9.76 59.64
N CYS A 24 -2.25 9.92 59.73
CA CYS A 24 -1.23 8.92 60.12
C CYS A 24 -1.37 7.40 59.82
N ASN A 25 -0.35 6.88 59.12
CA ASN A 25 0.41 5.63 59.37
C ASN A 25 -0.28 4.37 59.95
N THR A 26 -0.19 3.27 59.18
CA THR A 26 0.30 1.98 59.70
C THR A 26 1.34 1.37 58.75
N ARG A 27 2.50 0.98 59.31
CA ARG A 27 3.53 0.20 58.61
C ARG A 27 3.12 -1.26 58.59
N PHE A 28 3.33 -1.96 57.48
CA PHE A 28 3.57 -3.41 57.51
C PHE A 28 4.88 -3.78 56.81
N GLN A 29 5.60 -4.71 57.43
CA GLN A 29 7.01 -5.00 57.13
C GLN A 29 7.13 -6.08 56.05
N LEU A 30 8.01 -5.85 55.08
CA LEU A 30 8.61 -6.93 54.30
C LEU A 30 9.50 -7.78 55.22
N ARG A 31 9.28 -9.11 55.24
CA ARG A 31 10.25 -10.09 55.73
C ARG A 31 10.46 -11.19 54.68
N PRO A 32 11.64 -11.86 54.66
CA PRO A 32 12.12 -12.57 53.47
C PRO A 32 12.34 -14.08 53.67
N PHE A 33 12.74 -14.76 52.58
CA PHE A 33 13.35 -16.10 52.52
C PHE A 33 12.41 -17.31 52.75
N PRO A 34 12.74 -18.54 52.25
CA PRO A 34 14.09 -19.06 52.02
C PRO A 34 14.45 -19.67 50.65
N ASN A 35 15.77 -19.83 50.47
CA ASN A 35 16.40 -20.62 49.42
C ASN A 35 16.11 -22.12 49.59
N LEU A 36 16.08 -22.87 48.48
CA LEU A 36 16.35 -24.31 48.50
C LEU A 36 17.18 -24.77 47.28
N HIS A 37 18.44 -25.05 47.58
CA HIS A 37 19.39 -26.00 46.98
C HIS A 37 19.49 -26.22 45.45
N ARG A 38 20.73 -25.97 44.98
CA ARG A 38 21.30 -26.52 43.74
C ARG A 38 21.25 -28.05 43.69
N HIS A 39 20.92 -28.61 42.53
CA HIS A 39 21.54 -29.86 42.07
C HIS A 39 22.25 -29.64 40.72
N ARG A 40 23.54 -29.98 40.67
CA ARG A 40 24.34 -30.08 39.44
C ARG A 40 23.99 -31.37 38.72
N TRP A 41 23.55 -31.31 37.46
CA TRP A 41 23.67 -32.43 36.52
C TRP A 41 24.07 -31.95 35.11
N ILE A 42 25.38 -32.05 34.89
CA ILE A 42 26.10 -32.50 33.68
C ILE A 42 25.43 -32.31 32.32
N SER A 43 26.15 -31.60 31.44
CA SER A 43 25.93 -31.47 30.00
C SER A 43 25.63 -32.80 29.27
N ARG A 44 24.56 -32.80 28.46
CA ARG A 44 24.49 -33.57 27.22
C ARG A 44 24.04 -32.66 26.09
N ARG A 45 24.89 -32.50 25.07
CA ARG A 45 24.48 -31.97 23.77
C ARG A 45 23.45 -32.92 23.16
N LEU A 46 22.29 -32.41 22.80
CA LEU A 46 21.35 -33.08 21.89
C LEU A 46 21.17 -32.21 20.65
N SER A 47 21.25 -32.86 19.50
CA SER A 47 21.24 -32.24 18.17
C SER A 47 19.99 -31.40 17.94
N SER A 48 20.17 -30.21 17.37
CA SER A 48 19.07 -29.36 16.91
C SER A 48 18.48 -29.90 15.60
N THR A 49 17.51 -30.80 15.68
CA THR A 49 16.64 -31.11 14.53
C THR A 49 15.60 -30.01 14.36
N LEU A 50 15.59 -29.39 13.18
CA LEU A 50 14.58 -28.42 12.75
C LEU A 50 13.17 -29.04 12.85
N PRO A 51 12.13 -28.27 13.22
CA PRO A 51 10.76 -28.73 13.07
C PRO A 51 10.43 -28.93 11.58
N PRO A 52 9.52 -29.86 11.23
CA PRO A 52 9.11 -30.04 9.85
C PRO A 52 8.52 -28.76 9.26
N ARG A 53 8.70 -28.57 7.95
CA ARG A 53 8.08 -27.45 7.22
C ARG A 53 6.56 -27.52 7.34
N ALA A 54 5.93 -26.39 7.66
CA ALA A 54 4.48 -26.26 7.63
C ALA A 54 3.95 -26.21 6.18
N THR A 55 3.90 -27.36 5.53
CA THR A 55 2.85 -27.66 4.55
C THR A 55 1.49 -27.57 5.26
N LEU A 56 0.44 -27.18 4.54
CA LEU A 56 -0.91 -27.50 5.00
C LEU A 56 -0.96 -29.04 5.08
N ASP A 57 -1.40 -29.60 6.20
CA ASP A 57 -1.44 -31.06 6.35
C ASP A 57 -2.48 -31.65 5.39
N SER A 58 -2.28 -32.88 4.91
CA SER A 58 -3.22 -33.54 4.00
C SER A 58 -4.61 -33.61 4.64
N ALA A 59 -4.66 -33.89 5.95
CA ALA A 59 -5.88 -33.89 6.75
C ALA A 59 -6.60 -32.53 6.75
N THR A 60 -5.86 -31.42 6.67
CA THR A 60 -6.44 -30.07 6.58
C THR A 60 -7.06 -29.82 5.20
N ILE A 61 -6.40 -30.27 4.12
CA ILE A 61 -6.91 -30.13 2.74
C ILE A 61 -8.19 -30.98 2.57
N GLU A 62 -8.19 -32.22 3.06
CA GLU A 62 -9.36 -33.10 3.08
C GLU A 62 -10.53 -32.49 3.88
N GLN A 63 -10.27 -31.95 5.08
CA GLN A 63 -11.29 -31.33 5.93
C GLN A 63 -11.99 -30.15 5.25
N PHE A 64 -11.28 -29.38 4.42
CA PHE A 64 -11.85 -28.21 3.71
C PHE A 64 -12.47 -28.54 2.34
N GLY A 65 -12.50 -29.81 1.92
CA GLY A 65 -13.10 -30.22 0.65
C GLY A 65 -12.42 -29.60 -0.60
N ILE A 66 -11.19 -29.11 -0.45
CA ILE A 66 -10.36 -28.62 -1.54
C ILE A 66 -9.87 -29.86 -2.30
N PRO A 67 -10.22 -30.04 -3.59
CA PRO A 67 -9.85 -31.27 -4.29
C PRO A 67 -8.33 -31.44 -4.36
N GLU A 68 -7.85 -32.69 -4.19
CA GLU A 68 -6.51 -33.09 -4.62
C GLU A 68 -6.41 -33.01 -6.15
N PHE A 69 -6.19 -31.81 -6.67
CA PHE A 69 -5.55 -31.65 -7.97
C PHE A 69 -4.06 -31.98 -7.83
N ASP A 70 -3.38 -32.28 -8.94
CA ASP A 70 -1.91 -32.44 -9.01
C ASP A 70 -1.17 -31.10 -8.79
N VAL A 71 -1.46 -30.42 -7.67
CA VAL A 71 -0.86 -29.15 -7.29
C VAL A 71 0.55 -29.43 -6.80
N ARG A 72 1.51 -29.36 -7.73
CA ARG A 72 2.87 -28.95 -7.39
C ARG A 72 2.80 -27.57 -6.73
N ASN A 73 2.66 -27.56 -5.40
CA ASN A 73 2.65 -26.35 -4.58
C ASN A 73 3.92 -25.53 -4.87
N PRO A 74 3.83 -24.36 -5.53
CA PRO A 74 5.01 -23.58 -5.90
C PRO A 74 5.65 -22.88 -4.68
N ALA A 75 5.01 -22.89 -3.51
CA ALA A 75 5.40 -22.15 -2.31
C ALA A 75 6.48 -22.86 -1.46
N LEU A 76 7.48 -23.48 -2.11
CA LEU A 76 8.73 -23.89 -1.43
C LEU A 76 9.65 -22.69 -1.08
N SER A 77 9.25 -21.48 -1.47
CA SER A 77 9.82 -20.21 -1.01
C SER A 77 8.88 -19.55 0.01
N SER A 78 9.42 -19.10 1.14
CA SER A 78 8.73 -18.21 2.10
C SER A 78 8.52 -16.78 1.59
N SER A 79 8.83 -16.53 0.31
CA SER A 79 8.75 -15.24 -0.35
C SER A 79 8.25 -15.42 -1.78
N TYR A 80 7.12 -14.77 -2.10
CA TYR A 80 6.58 -14.66 -3.46
C TYR A 80 7.36 -13.70 -4.37
N ARG A 81 8.34 -12.96 -3.83
CA ARG A 81 9.33 -12.21 -4.63
C ARG A 81 10.00 -13.14 -5.63
N SER A 82 9.95 -12.80 -6.92
CA SER A 82 10.71 -13.48 -7.97
C SER A 82 12.22 -13.51 -7.64
N SER A 83 12.88 -14.63 -7.95
CA SER A 83 14.34 -14.76 -7.87
C SER A 83 15.07 -14.09 -9.05
N ALA A 84 14.36 -13.80 -10.15
CA ALA A 84 14.93 -13.13 -11.32
C ALA A 84 15.24 -11.65 -11.07
N VAL A 85 14.47 -10.99 -10.20
CA VAL A 85 14.68 -9.58 -9.84
C VAL A 85 15.94 -9.48 -8.98
N LEU A 86 16.93 -8.69 -9.42
CA LEU A 86 18.15 -8.40 -8.64
C LEU A 86 17.81 -7.66 -7.35
N ARG A 87 18.58 -7.89 -6.28
CA ARG A 87 18.39 -7.16 -5.02
C ARG A 87 19.04 -5.77 -5.09
N PRO A 88 18.44 -4.74 -4.48
CA PRO A 88 19.08 -3.44 -4.33
C PRO A 88 20.26 -3.49 -3.35
N ASN A 89 21.27 -2.63 -3.59
CA ASN A 89 22.34 -2.39 -2.62
C ASN A 89 21.74 -1.86 -1.31
N GLN A 90 21.95 -2.60 -0.22
CA GLN A 90 21.30 -2.32 1.07
C GLN A 90 21.71 -0.97 1.68
N THR A 91 22.96 -0.51 1.50
CA THR A 91 23.44 0.78 2.03
C THR A 91 22.70 1.95 1.37
N VAL A 92 22.55 1.92 0.05
CA VAL A 92 21.80 2.95 -0.67
C VAL A 92 20.29 2.85 -0.39
N LEU A 93 19.75 1.62 -0.24
CA LEU A 93 18.34 1.39 0.10
C LEU A 93 17.96 1.97 1.48
N GLU A 94 18.85 1.84 2.47
CA GLU A 94 18.69 2.45 3.79
C GLU A 94 18.75 3.98 3.74
N ALA A 95 19.61 4.55 2.89
CA ALA A 95 19.66 5.98 2.66
C ALA A 95 18.38 6.50 2.00
N GLN A 96 17.93 5.88 0.90
CA GLN A 96 16.66 6.17 0.24
C GLN A 96 15.47 6.05 1.23
N ALA A 97 15.51 5.09 2.16
CA ALA A 97 14.50 4.96 3.21
C ALA A 97 14.41 6.19 4.15
N ARG A 98 15.46 7.01 4.23
CA ARG A 98 15.52 8.24 5.04
C ARG A 98 15.32 9.54 4.25
N VAL A 99 15.90 9.65 3.06
CA VAL A 99 15.96 10.92 2.30
C VAL A 99 14.94 11.03 1.17
N CYS A 100 14.44 9.92 0.62
CA CYS A 100 13.43 9.93 -0.44
C CYS A 100 11.99 10.00 0.14
N THR A 101 11.72 11.01 0.96
CA THR A 101 10.38 11.26 1.55
C THR A 101 9.96 12.71 1.35
N GLY A 102 8.70 13.05 1.66
CA GLY A 102 8.19 14.41 1.45
C GLY A 102 8.87 15.46 2.36
N PRO A 103 8.57 16.75 2.13
CA PRO A 103 9.23 17.92 2.75
C PRO A 103 9.08 18.04 4.27
N THR A 104 8.31 17.16 4.91
CA THR A 104 8.11 17.13 6.37
C THR A 104 8.53 15.81 7.01
N GLN A 105 8.94 14.82 6.22
CA GLN A 105 9.25 13.45 6.67
C GLN A 105 10.69 13.02 6.36
N THR A 106 11.44 13.89 5.69
CA THR A 106 12.85 13.67 5.33
C THR A 106 13.72 13.70 6.57
N ARG A 107 14.64 12.73 6.65
CA ARG A 107 15.63 12.64 7.72
C ARG A 107 17.01 12.65 7.07
N PRO A 108 17.69 13.81 7.02
CA PRO A 108 19.04 13.93 6.48
C PRO A 108 19.98 12.84 6.99
N LEU A 109 20.94 12.43 6.17
CA LEU A 109 22.01 11.54 6.61
C LEU A 109 22.96 12.29 7.55
N ASP A 110 23.52 11.61 8.54
CA ASP A 110 24.73 12.11 9.20
C ASP A 110 25.96 11.90 8.32
N GLU A 111 27.10 12.47 8.73
CA GLU A 111 28.35 12.42 7.98
C GLU A 111 28.82 10.98 7.69
N GLN A 112 28.77 10.09 8.69
CA GLN A 112 29.22 8.71 8.51
C GLN A 112 28.32 7.95 7.53
N GLN A 113 27.00 8.16 7.61
CA GLN A 113 26.04 7.63 6.64
C GLN A 113 26.28 8.18 5.24
N ALA A 114 26.44 9.50 5.09
CA ALA A 114 26.67 10.15 3.80
C ALA A 114 27.96 9.65 3.15
N PHE A 115 29.09 9.67 3.86
CA PHE A 115 30.37 9.16 3.35
C PHE A 115 30.28 7.68 2.94
N LYS A 116 29.64 6.82 3.74
CA LYS A 116 29.43 5.41 3.41
C LYS A 116 28.61 5.22 2.13
N VAL A 117 27.55 6.01 1.94
CA VAL A 117 26.68 5.95 0.76
C VAL A 117 27.42 6.39 -0.49
N PHE A 118 28.11 7.54 -0.45
CA PHE A 118 28.85 8.04 -1.62
C PHE A 118 30.08 7.19 -1.97
N ASP A 119 30.79 6.62 -0.99
CA ASP A 119 31.83 5.61 -1.24
C ASP A 119 31.25 4.38 -1.95
N THR A 120 30.13 3.85 -1.45
CA THR A 120 29.45 2.69 -2.05
C THR A 120 29.04 2.98 -3.51
N ILE A 121 28.49 4.17 -3.78
CA ILE A 121 28.13 4.60 -5.14
C ILE A 121 29.38 4.72 -6.03
N LEU A 122 30.46 5.35 -5.55
CA LEU A 122 31.70 5.55 -6.31
C LEU A 122 32.36 4.20 -6.68
N ARG A 123 32.46 3.29 -5.71
CA ARG A 123 33.05 1.95 -5.90
C ARG A 123 32.20 1.11 -6.86
N SER A 124 30.87 1.18 -6.75
CA SER A 124 29.95 0.53 -7.69
C SER A 124 30.12 1.08 -9.12
N ALA A 125 30.20 2.40 -9.29
CA ALA A 125 30.36 3.04 -10.59
C ALA A 125 31.71 2.73 -11.27
N ARG A 126 32.77 2.47 -10.47
CA ARG A 126 34.08 2.01 -10.97
C ARG A 126 34.16 0.51 -11.24
N GLY A 127 33.11 -0.26 -10.95
CA GLY A 127 33.13 -1.72 -11.09
C GLY A 127 33.92 -2.45 -9.98
N GLU A 128 34.23 -1.79 -8.87
CA GLU A 128 34.98 -2.34 -7.72
C GLU A 128 34.10 -3.22 -6.79
N MET A 129 32.91 -3.61 -7.24
CA MET A 129 31.91 -4.34 -6.47
C MET A 129 31.36 -5.52 -7.28
N LYS A 130 31.03 -6.61 -6.58
CA LYS A 130 30.33 -7.77 -7.16
C LYS A 130 28.94 -7.38 -7.63
N ASP A 131 28.42 -8.08 -8.63
CA ASP A 131 27.09 -7.80 -9.20
C ASP A 131 25.95 -7.84 -8.16
N GLU A 132 26.03 -8.76 -7.18
CA GLU A 132 25.08 -8.88 -6.07
C GLU A 132 25.05 -7.65 -5.13
N ASP A 133 26.12 -6.86 -5.09
CA ASP A 133 26.29 -5.68 -4.24
C ASP A 133 26.22 -4.35 -5.03
N LYS A 134 26.12 -4.37 -6.37
CA LYS A 134 26.13 -3.15 -7.19
C LYS A 134 24.92 -2.26 -6.91
N VAL A 135 25.14 -0.95 -6.94
CA VAL A 135 24.08 0.06 -6.89
C VAL A 135 23.44 0.13 -8.28
N SER A 136 22.16 -0.22 -8.37
CA SER A 136 21.41 -0.22 -9.63
C SER A 136 21.17 1.18 -10.19
N LYS A 137 20.90 1.29 -11.49
CA LYS A 137 20.52 2.56 -12.12
C LYS A 137 19.26 3.15 -11.47
N ALA A 138 18.27 2.32 -11.17
CA ALA A 138 17.08 2.72 -10.41
C ALA A 138 17.40 3.34 -9.05
N GLN A 139 18.34 2.76 -8.29
CA GLN A 139 18.79 3.33 -7.01
C GLN A 139 19.50 4.68 -7.17
N LEU A 140 20.38 4.81 -8.17
CA LEU A 140 21.07 6.08 -8.46
C LEU A 140 20.06 7.18 -8.77
N GLY A 141 19.11 6.93 -9.68
CA GLY A 141 18.09 7.90 -10.06
C GLY A 141 17.21 8.33 -8.88
N ALA A 142 16.68 7.36 -8.13
CA ALA A 142 15.86 7.64 -6.94
C ALA A 142 16.62 8.39 -5.83
N PHE A 143 17.88 8.03 -5.57
CA PHE A 143 18.69 8.68 -4.55
C PHE A 143 19.07 10.11 -4.94
N PHE A 144 19.62 10.31 -6.15
CA PHE A 144 20.03 11.64 -6.60
C PHE A 144 18.85 12.58 -6.83
N ALA A 145 17.70 12.12 -7.33
CA ALA A 145 16.51 12.95 -7.41
C ALA A 145 16.08 13.46 -6.02
N GLY A 146 16.17 12.60 -5.01
CA GLY A 146 15.90 12.99 -3.63
C GLY A 146 16.92 13.97 -3.06
N MET A 147 18.20 13.86 -3.41
CA MET A 147 19.20 14.86 -3.04
C MET A 147 18.92 16.21 -3.74
N THR A 148 18.65 16.21 -5.04
CA THR A 148 18.39 17.41 -5.85
C THR A 148 17.19 18.20 -5.37
N ILE A 149 16.03 17.54 -5.21
CA ILE A 149 14.79 18.20 -4.73
C ILE A 149 14.97 18.76 -3.31
N ARG A 150 15.71 18.03 -2.45
CA ARG A 150 16.03 18.50 -1.10
C ARG A 150 16.90 19.75 -1.09
N ALA A 151 17.82 19.91 -2.03
CA ALA A 151 18.64 21.12 -2.13
C ALA A 151 17.82 22.32 -2.64
N ASN A 152 16.97 22.10 -3.65
CA ASN A 152 16.26 23.18 -4.34
C ASN A 152 14.99 23.67 -3.64
N ALA A 153 14.14 22.75 -3.17
CA ALA A 153 12.72 23.05 -2.90
C ALA A 153 12.26 22.77 -1.45
N PHE A 154 13.03 22.02 -0.66
CA PHE A 154 12.61 21.60 0.67
C PHE A 154 12.94 22.64 1.76
N PRO A 155 12.15 22.71 2.85
CA PRO A 155 12.48 23.55 4.02
C PRO A 155 13.81 23.14 4.67
N GLU A 156 14.54 24.11 5.21
CA GLU A 156 15.89 23.98 5.83
C GLU A 156 16.09 22.70 6.65
N ALA A 157 15.17 22.40 7.59
CA ALA A 157 15.21 21.21 8.45
C ALA A 157 15.22 19.85 7.71
N THR A 158 14.96 19.86 6.40
CA THR A 158 14.94 18.69 5.50
C THR A 158 15.86 18.83 4.28
N GLN A 159 16.56 19.96 4.13
CA GLN A 159 17.65 20.14 3.16
C GLN A 159 18.87 19.27 3.55
N TRP A 160 20.00 19.42 2.86
CA TRP A 160 21.20 18.64 3.14
C TRP A 160 21.79 18.97 4.52
N SER A 161 22.26 17.95 5.23
CA SER A 161 23.05 18.15 6.44
C SER A 161 24.47 18.63 6.12
N GLU A 162 25.16 19.19 7.12
CA GLU A 162 26.60 19.44 7.10
C GLU A 162 27.44 18.19 6.76
N GLY A 163 26.94 17.00 7.07
CA GLY A 163 27.57 15.73 6.71
C GLY A 163 27.39 15.40 5.22
N GLU A 164 26.19 15.59 4.69
CA GLU A 164 25.87 15.40 3.27
C GLU A 164 26.61 16.41 2.39
N MET A 165 26.67 17.69 2.79
CA MET A 165 27.43 18.73 2.08
C MET A 165 28.94 18.41 2.02
N ARG A 166 29.55 18.01 3.13
CA ARG A 166 30.98 17.64 3.17
C ARG A 166 31.30 16.36 2.41
N ALA A 167 30.40 15.37 2.45
CA ALA A 167 30.53 14.17 1.63
C ALA A 167 30.42 14.53 0.14
N MET A 168 29.39 15.28 -0.28
CA MET A 168 29.21 15.68 -1.67
C MET A 168 30.43 16.44 -2.22
N LYS A 169 30.94 17.43 -1.47
CA LYS A 169 32.17 18.17 -1.82
C LYS A 169 33.39 17.25 -2.02
N THR A 170 33.47 16.15 -1.29
CA THR A 170 34.57 15.18 -1.36
C THR A 170 34.41 14.22 -2.55
N PHE A 171 33.22 13.68 -2.76
CA PHE A 171 32.97 12.62 -3.74
C PHE A 171 32.57 13.13 -5.13
N TRP A 172 31.90 14.28 -5.25
CA TRP A 172 31.38 14.76 -6.55
C TRP A 172 32.44 14.87 -7.66
N PRO A 173 33.65 15.43 -7.42
CA PRO A 173 34.69 15.52 -8.46
C PRO A 173 35.20 14.15 -8.96
N LEU A 174 34.93 13.07 -8.22
CA LEU A 174 35.22 11.69 -8.60
C LEU A 174 34.01 11.05 -9.29
N LEU A 175 32.81 11.26 -8.74
CA LEU A 175 31.54 10.74 -9.23
C LEU A 175 31.20 11.26 -10.64
N VAL A 176 31.36 12.56 -10.90
CA VAL A 176 31.06 13.18 -12.21
C VAL A 176 31.91 12.61 -13.36
N ARG A 177 33.00 11.89 -13.05
CA ARG A 177 33.88 11.24 -14.04
C ARG A 177 33.50 9.78 -14.34
N VAL A 178 32.64 9.17 -13.53
CA VAL A 178 32.29 7.73 -13.63
C VAL A 178 30.79 7.45 -13.66
N LEU A 179 29.96 8.41 -13.26
CA LEU A 179 28.51 8.29 -13.34
C LEU A 179 28.03 8.47 -14.80
N PRO A 180 26.97 7.75 -15.22
CA PRO A 180 26.33 7.98 -16.52
C PRO A 180 25.78 9.41 -16.66
N PRO A 181 25.75 9.99 -17.88
CA PRO A 181 25.25 11.36 -18.10
C PRO A 181 23.84 11.59 -17.56
N GLU A 182 22.95 10.60 -17.64
CA GLU A 182 21.59 10.68 -17.10
C GLU A 182 21.56 10.86 -15.57
N VAL A 183 22.51 10.24 -14.85
CA VAL A 183 22.62 10.35 -13.39
C VAL A 183 23.24 11.69 -13.00
N ILE A 184 24.19 12.19 -13.79
CA ILE A 184 24.78 13.52 -13.61
C ILE A 184 23.70 14.60 -13.80
N PHE A 185 22.84 14.46 -14.82
CA PHE A 185 21.67 15.32 -15.01
C PHE A 185 20.70 15.29 -13.81
N ILE A 186 20.34 14.11 -13.32
CA ILE A 186 19.42 13.99 -12.16
C ILE A 186 20.02 14.66 -10.92
N ALA A 187 21.34 14.55 -10.72
CA ALA A 187 22.05 15.08 -9.56
C ALA A 187 22.34 16.60 -9.63
N ASP A 188 22.60 17.16 -10.81
CA ASP A 188 22.91 18.58 -11.01
C ASP A 188 22.32 19.09 -12.34
N PRO A 189 20.99 19.22 -12.45
CA PRO A 189 20.31 19.50 -13.73
C PRO A 189 20.68 20.84 -14.35
N GLU A 190 21.08 21.80 -13.52
CA GLU A 190 21.51 23.15 -13.91
C GLU A 190 23.04 23.35 -13.86
N GLY A 191 23.81 22.34 -13.41
CA GLY A 191 25.28 22.39 -13.38
C GLY A 191 25.87 23.37 -12.36
N LEU A 192 25.09 23.75 -11.34
CA LEU A 192 25.42 24.80 -10.37
C LEU A 192 25.48 24.29 -8.92
N MET A 193 24.80 23.20 -8.58
CA MET A 193 24.63 22.80 -7.17
C MET A 193 25.88 22.19 -6.55
N MET A 194 26.75 21.59 -7.38
CA MET A 194 27.82 20.71 -6.89
C MET A 194 29.21 21.37 -6.85
N GLY A 195 29.28 22.70 -7.02
CA GLY A 195 30.51 23.50 -6.88
C GLY A 195 31.60 23.32 -7.94
N MET A 196 31.52 22.27 -8.76
CA MET A 196 32.33 22.05 -9.95
C MET A 196 31.39 22.02 -11.16
N GLY A 197 31.30 23.15 -11.87
CA GLY A 197 30.34 23.33 -12.97
C GLY A 197 30.53 22.29 -14.07
N SER A 198 29.46 21.55 -14.36
CA SER A 198 29.42 20.53 -15.40
C SER A 198 28.39 20.93 -16.45
N SER A 199 28.78 20.98 -17.72
CA SER A 199 27.83 21.27 -18.82
C SER A 199 26.89 20.11 -19.10
N ILE A 200 27.16 18.91 -18.55
CA ILE A 200 26.41 17.68 -18.81
C ILE A 200 24.94 17.85 -18.40
N GLY A 201 24.66 18.31 -17.18
CA GLY A 201 23.29 18.47 -16.68
C GLY A 201 22.44 19.42 -17.54
N PRO A 202 22.87 20.67 -17.76
CA PRO A 202 22.16 21.63 -18.61
C PRO A 202 21.96 21.18 -20.06
N GLN A 203 22.91 20.44 -20.62
CA GLN A 203 22.89 19.99 -22.02
C GLN A 203 22.24 18.62 -22.21
N TYR A 204 21.92 17.89 -21.13
CA TYR A 204 21.28 16.58 -21.23
C TYR A 204 19.82 16.71 -21.67
N VAL A 205 19.50 16.00 -22.75
CA VAL A 205 18.17 15.96 -23.39
C VAL A 205 17.59 14.54 -23.48
N GLY A 206 18.25 13.52 -22.96
CA GLY A 206 17.82 12.13 -23.11
C GLY A 206 18.22 11.50 -24.46
N ASN A 207 18.15 10.17 -24.53
CA ASN A 207 18.40 9.38 -25.74
C ASN A 207 17.07 9.01 -26.43
N GLY A 208 16.72 9.76 -27.47
CA GLY A 208 15.50 9.55 -28.25
C GLY A 208 14.24 10.17 -27.64
N THR A 209 13.13 10.11 -28.38
CA THR A 209 11.93 10.93 -28.10
C THR A 209 11.27 10.66 -26.76
N SER A 210 11.18 9.40 -26.32
CA SER A 210 10.62 9.03 -25.02
C SER A 210 11.43 9.63 -23.86
N GLU A 211 12.77 9.55 -23.93
CA GLU A 211 13.62 10.16 -22.91
C GLU A 211 13.61 11.69 -22.98
N MET A 212 13.52 12.30 -24.17
CA MET A 212 13.39 13.76 -24.31
C MET A 212 12.16 14.30 -23.56
N ARG A 213 11.00 13.63 -23.67
CA ARG A 213 9.79 14.01 -22.93
C ARG A 213 9.99 13.82 -21.42
N LEU A 214 10.56 12.69 -21.00
CA LEU A 214 10.84 12.39 -19.60
C LEU A 214 11.84 13.38 -18.97
N VAL A 215 12.90 13.77 -19.69
CA VAL A 215 13.92 14.74 -19.25
C VAL A 215 13.32 16.14 -19.12
N GLY A 216 12.48 16.56 -20.08
CA GLY A 216 11.74 17.81 -19.98
C GLY A 216 10.87 17.87 -18.72
N ALA A 217 10.07 16.83 -18.49
CA ALA A 217 9.25 16.71 -17.28
C ALA A 217 10.09 16.62 -15.98
N LEU A 218 11.25 15.96 -16.04
CA LEU A 218 12.17 15.85 -14.90
C LEU A 218 12.76 17.19 -14.47
N ARG A 219 12.99 18.16 -15.37
CA ARG A 219 13.50 19.48 -14.97
C ARG A 219 12.53 20.19 -14.00
N GLU A 220 11.25 20.20 -14.33
CA GLU A 220 10.19 20.74 -13.47
C GLU A 220 10.10 19.97 -12.14
N VAL A 221 10.08 18.63 -12.21
CA VAL A 221 9.98 17.77 -11.01
C VAL A 221 11.20 17.93 -10.08
N LEU A 222 12.42 18.02 -10.62
CA LEU A 222 13.66 18.18 -9.85
C LEU A 222 13.82 19.60 -9.26
N ALA A 223 13.13 20.60 -9.82
CA ALA A 223 12.98 21.93 -9.25
C ALA A 223 11.92 22.00 -8.12
N GLY A 224 11.21 20.91 -7.83
CA GLY A 224 10.13 20.86 -6.85
C GLY A 224 8.73 21.16 -7.42
N GLY A 225 8.60 21.27 -8.74
CA GLY A 225 7.37 21.59 -9.44
C GLY A 225 6.39 20.43 -9.65
N HIS A 226 5.29 20.73 -10.34
CA HIS A 226 4.17 19.81 -10.59
C HIS A 226 3.76 19.82 -12.05
N LEU A 227 3.32 18.66 -12.56
CA LEU A 227 3.04 18.47 -13.97
C LEU A 227 1.53 18.54 -14.32
N GLY A 228 1.26 18.85 -15.58
CA GLY A 228 -0.06 18.77 -16.20
C GLY A 228 -0.57 17.34 -16.34
N PHE A 229 -1.89 17.22 -16.59
CA PHE A 229 -2.54 15.91 -16.75
C PHE A 229 -2.02 15.18 -17.99
N GLU A 230 -1.98 15.89 -19.12
CA GLU A 230 -1.51 15.36 -20.41
C GLU A 230 0.00 15.09 -20.40
N GLU A 231 0.78 15.89 -19.67
CA GLU A 231 2.23 15.70 -19.51
C GLU A 231 2.53 14.39 -18.78
N VAL A 232 1.88 14.13 -17.63
CA VAL A 232 2.05 12.87 -16.90
C VAL A 232 1.57 11.68 -17.73
N GLN A 233 0.40 11.75 -18.39
CA GLN A 233 -0.06 10.66 -19.25
C GLN A 233 0.88 10.42 -20.44
N GLY A 234 1.36 11.49 -21.08
CA GLY A 234 2.27 11.45 -22.21
C GLY A 234 3.66 10.94 -21.83
N VAL A 235 4.16 11.20 -20.62
CA VAL A 235 5.37 10.55 -20.10
C VAL A 235 5.10 9.06 -19.84
N LEU A 236 4.05 8.71 -19.11
CA LEU A 236 3.77 7.32 -18.74
C LEU A 236 3.58 6.41 -19.96
N LYS A 237 2.84 6.87 -21.00
CA LYS A 237 2.64 6.12 -22.25
C LYS A 237 3.89 6.03 -23.14
N ASP A 238 4.87 6.93 -22.98
CA ASP A 238 6.13 6.90 -23.72
C ASP A 238 7.20 5.99 -23.09
N VAL A 239 7.08 5.71 -21.78
CA VAL A 239 8.10 5.01 -20.96
C VAL A 239 7.66 3.63 -20.43
N LEU A 240 6.38 3.27 -20.59
CA LEU A 240 5.83 1.97 -20.20
C LEU A 240 5.15 1.28 -21.42
N PRO A 241 5.13 -0.07 -21.50
CA PRO A 241 5.64 -1.04 -20.52
C PRO A 241 7.16 -1.00 -20.38
N PHE A 242 7.63 -1.10 -19.14
CA PHE A 242 9.06 -1.16 -18.85
C PHE A 242 9.60 -2.56 -19.19
N GLN A 243 10.78 -2.64 -19.82
CA GLN A 243 11.38 -3.93 -20.21
C GLN A 243 12.72 -4.14 -19.50
N GLU A 244 12.82 -5.24 -18.74
CA GLU A 244 14.06 -5.73 -18.17
C GLU A 244 14.75 -6.67 -19.18
N GLY A 245 15.90 -6.26 -19.72
CA GLY A 245 16.66 -7.06 -20.70
C GLY A 245 17.54 -6.21 -21.62
N ASP A 246 18.35 -6.85 -22.46
CA ASP A 246 19.26 -6.20 -23.43
C ASP A 246 18.82 -6.36 -24.90
N GLU A 247 17.60 -6.85 -25.15
CA GLU A 247 17.00 -6.83 -26.50
C GLU A 247 16.39 -5.46 -26.81
N GLU A 248 16.70 -4.90 -27.98
CA GLU A 248 16.20 -3.58 -28.40
C GLU A 248 14.71 -3.66 -28.78
N PRO A 249 13.82 -2.98 -28.03
CA PRO A 249 13.49 -1.61 -28.42
C PRO A 249 13.22 -0.62 -27.26
N LYS A 250 13.47 0.67 -27.48
CA LYS A 250 13.08 1.82 -26.61
C LYS A 250 13.30 1.64 -25.09
N LYS A 251 14.48 1.17 -24.70
CA LYS A 251 14.91 1.09 -23.29
C LYS A 251 15.12 2.50 -22.70
N VAL A 252 14.09 3.04 -22.06
CA VAL A 252 14.19 4.25 -21.22
C VAL A 252 15.04 3.94 -19.97
N SER A 253 15.92 4.85 -19.57
CA SER A 253 16.80 4.65 -18.44
C SER A 253 16.03 4.51 -17.13
N GLU A 254 16.28 3.39 -16.42
CA GLU A 254 15.81 3.15 -15.05
C GLU A 254 16.09 4.33 -14.12
N ALA A 255 17.21 5.04 -14.32
CA ALA A 255 17.59 6.17 -13.48
C ALA A 255 16.61 7.34 -13.69
N LEU A 256 16.29 7.69 -14.93
CA LEU A 256 15.33 8.75 -15.25
C LEU A 256 13.93 8.38 -14.76
N LEU A 257 13.48 7.15 -15.01
CA LEU A 257 12.15 6.70 -14.59
C LEU A 257 12.03 6.63 -13.05
N SER A 258 13.07 6.16 -12.37
CA SER A 258 13.11 6.14 -10.89
C SER A 258 13.18 7.52 -10.28
N ALA A 259 13.93 8.45 -10.91
CA ALA A 259 13.97 9.85 -10.53
C ALA A 259 12.60 10.52 -10.66
N PHE A 260 11.86 10.22 -11.73
CA PHE A 260 10.52 10.77 -11.98
C PHE A 260 9.50 10.28 -10.95
N LEU A 261 9.45 8.96 -10.74
CA LEU A 261 8.55 8.33 -9.77
C LEU A 261 8.81 8.75 -8.31
N ILE A 262 10.08 8.97 -7.94
CA ILE A 262 10.44 9.47 -6.61
C ILE A 262 10.28 10.98 -6.50
N GLY A 263 10.58 11.74 -7.55
CA GLY A 263 10.47 13.19 -7.54
C GLY A 263 9.03 13.66 -7.35
N GLN A 264 8.08 13.16 -8.15
CA GLN A 264 6.66 13.49 -7.95
C GLN A 264 6.13 13.07 -6.58
N ARG A 265 6.59 11.92 -6.05
CA ARG A 265 6.29 11.50 -4.67
C ARG A 265 6.81 12.52 -3.64
N MET A 266 8.02 13.04 -3.84
CA MET A 266 8.67 13.97 -2.92
C MET A 266 8.03 15.35 -2.95
N ASN A 267 7.61 15.82 -4.12
CA ASN A 267 6.88 17.09 -4.28
C ASN A 267 5.44 17.02 -3.71
N ARG A 268 4.93 15.80 -3.46
CA ARG A 268 3.56 15.44 -3.08
C ARG A 268 2.59 15.60 -4.25
N GLU A 269 1.99 14.49 -4.64
CA GLU A 269 1.21 14.43 -5.88
C GLU A 269 -0.05 15.32 -5.83
N THR A 270 -0.27 16.13 -6.86
CA THR A 270 -1.52 16.90 -7.00
C THR A 270 -2.67 16.02 -7.46
N ASP A 271 -3.92 16.45 -7.22
CA ASP A 271 -5.13 15.82 -7.77
C ASP A 271 -5.08 15.61 -9.29
N ARG A 272 -4.42 16.53 -10.02
CA ARG A 272 -4.25 16.47 -11.47
C ARG A 272 -3.30 15.35 -11.88
N GLU A 273 -2.15 15.24 -11.21
CA GLU A 273 -1.16 14.19 -11.45
C GLU A 273 -1.71 12.82 -11.04
N LEU A 274 -2.36 12.71 -9.87
CA LEU A 274 -3.03 11.48 -9.43
C LEU A 274 -4.13 11.04 -10.40
N LYS A 275 -4.91 11.97 -10.96
CA LYS A 275 -5.88 11.66 -12.02
C LYS A 275 -5.19 11.13 -13.27
N ALA A 276 -4.07 11.73 -13.69
CA ALA A 276 -3.30 11.26 -14.85
C ALA A 276 -2.78 9.84 -14.65
N TYR A 277 -2.10 9.57 -13.52
CA TYR A 277 -1.65 8.24 -13.12
C TYR A 277 -2.78 7.20 -13.06
N CYS A 278 -3.95 7.58 -12.55
CA CYS A 278 -5.09 6.68 -12.42
C CYS A 278 -5.67 6.23 -13.76
N LEU A 279 -5.71 7.13 -14.75
CA LEU A 279 -6.37 6.92 -16.05
C LEU A 279 -5.38 6.60 -17.19
N ALA A 280 -4.07 6.67 -16.97
CA ALA A 280 -3.04 6.56 -18.02
C ALA A 280 -3.09 5.25 -18.83
N PHE A 281 -3.61 4.16 -18.27
CA PHE A 281 -3.65 2.84 -18.90
C PHE A 281 -5.06 2.27 -18.97
N ASP A 282 -6.10 3.12 -18.91
CA ASP A 282 -7.48 2.67 -18.96
C ASP A 282 -7.83 1.90 -20.24
N ASP A 283 -7.19 2.29 -21.34
CA ASP A 283 -7.34 1.78 -22.70
C ASP A 283 -6.33 0.68 -23.10
N GLU A 284 -5.36 0.35 -22.23
CA GLU A 284 -4.18 -0.49 -22.56
C GLU A 284 -4.53 -1.86 -23.17
N ILE A 285 -5.59 -2.50 -22.67
CA ILE A 285 -6.08 -3.82 -23.15
C ILE A 285 -7.50 -3.71 -23.71
N GLY A 286 -7.90 -2.52 -24.17
CA GLY A 286 -9.26 -2.20 -24.56
C GLY A 286 -10.18 -1.83 -23.39
N PRO A 287 -11.46 -1.53 -23.67
CA PRO A 287 -12.42 -1.08 -22.66
C PRO A 287 -12.74 -2.19 -21.64
N PRO A 288 -12.96 -1.84 -20.35
CA PRO A 288 -13.41 -2.80 -19.35
C PRO A 288 -14.71 -3.50 -19.78
N PRO A 289 -14.80 -4.84 -19.70
CA PRO A 289 -16.04 -5.55 -19.96
C PRO A 289 -17.11 -5.20 -18.91
N ILE A 290 -18.38 -5.20 -19.31
CA ILE A 290 -19.52 -4.90 -18.44
C ILE A 290 -20.17 -6.22 -18.01
N ALA A 291 -20.11 -6.55 -16.72
CA ALA A 291 -20.80 -7.69 -16.12
C ALA A 291 -22.28 -7.35 -15.86
N ASP A 292 -23.18 -8.29 -16.18
CA ASP A 292 -24.60 -8.13 -15.90
C ASP A 292 -24.91 -8.54 -14.45
N VAL A 293 -24.68 -7.60 -13.53
CA VAL A 293 -24.84 -7.79 -12.08
C VAL A 293 -25.50 -6.57 -11.46
N ARG A 294 -26.39 -6.81 -10.48
CA ARG A 294 -27.18 -5.73 -9.81
C ARG A 294 -26.30 -4.69 -9.10
N SER A 295 -25.14 -5.10 -8.62
CA SER A 295 -24.14 -4.24 -7.99
C SER A 295 -22.75 -4.85 -8.13
N LEU A 296 -21.71 -3.99 -8.13
CA LEU A 296 -20.32 -4.41 -8.15
C LEU A 296 -19.47 -3.52 -7.25
N THR A 297 -18.82 -4.13 -6.26
CA THR A 297 -17.90 -3.44 -5.34
C THR A 297 -16.45 -3.77 -5.70
N HIS A 298 -15.67 -2.75 -6.05
CA HIS A 298 -14.25 -2.83 -6.39
C HIS A 298 -13.38 -2.63 -5.15
N TYR A 299 -12.52 -3.60 -4.84
CA TYR A 299 -11.72 -3.65 -3.60
C TYR A 299 -10.24 -3.27 -3.85
N GLY A 300 -9.93 -1.99 -3.60
CA GLY A 300 -8.62 -1.36 -3.71
C GLY A 300 -7.76 -1.44 -2.46
N GLU A 301 -7.29 -2.63 -2.12
CA GLU A 301 -6.27 -2.82 -1.08
C GLU A 301 -4.88 -2.26 -1.50
N PRO A 302 -3.99 -1.90 -0.56
CA PRO A 302 -2.58 -1.68 -0.88
C PRO A 302 -1.95 -2.95 -1.44
N TYR A 303 -1.40 -2.85 -2.66
CA TYR A 303 -0.80 -3.98 -3.36
C TYR A 303 0.45 -4.53 -2.65
N ASP A 304 1.10 -3.74 -1.80
CA ASP A 304 2.24 -4.17 -0.98
C ASP A 304 1.88 -5.12 0.17
N GLY A 305 0.59 -5.40 0.36
CA GLY A 305 0.07 -6.44 1.26
C GLY A 305 0.18 -6.13 2.75
N ASN A 306 -0.23 -7.09 3.58
CA ASN A 306 -0.12 -6.99 5.05
C ASN A 306 1.00 -7.89 5.59
N THR A 307 1.67 -7.43 6.64
CA THR A 307 2.86 -8.10 7.18
C THR A 307 2.69 -8.63 8.59
N ARG A 308 1.68 -8.17 9.34
CA ARG A 308 1.46 -8.55 10.74
C ARG A 308 0.07 -9.14 10.97
N PHE A 309 -0.97 -8.54 10.41
CA PHE A 309 -2.36 -8.83 10.78
C PHE A 309 -3.16 -9.62 9.72
N PHE A 310 -4.16 -10.36 10.20
CA PHE A 310 -5.16 -11.06 9.39
C PHE A 310 -5.89 -10.11 8.44
N ARG A 311 -6.07 -10.56 7.19
CA ARG A 311 -6.56 -9.78 6.05
C ARG A 311 -7.88 -10.40 5.57
N SER A 312 -8.99 -9.81 6.01
CA SER A 312 -10.32 -10.39 5.84
C SER A 312 -10.91 -10.23 4.43
N THR A 313 -10.33 -9.38 3.59
CA THR A 313 -10.95 -8.86 2.36
C THR A 313 -11.38 -9.93 1.34
N LEU A 314 -10.58 -10.99 1.16
CA LEU A 314 -10.95 -12.14 0.33
C LEU A 314 -12.21 -12.87 0.85
N PHE A 315 -12.27 -13.09 2.16
CA PHE A 315 -13.39 -13.77 2.82
C PHE A 315 -14.64 -12.89 2.90
N VAL A 316 -14.46 -11.57 3.03
CA VAL A 316 -15.54 -10.57 2.92
C VAL A 316 -16.18 -10.58 1.53
N ALA A 317 -15.40 -10.72 0.45
CA ALA A 317 -15.96 -10.85 -0.91
C ALA A 317 -16.81 -12.13 -1.07
N ALA A 318 -16.34 -13.27 -0.53
CA ALA A 318 -17.10 -14.52 -0.53
C ALA A 318 -18.42 -14.39 0.27
N VAL A 319 -18.39 -13.73 1.44
CA VAL A 319 -19.60 -13.44 2.24
C VAL A 319 -20.59 -12.53 1.49
N ARG A 320 -20.11 -11.48 0.82
CA ARG A 320 -20.93 -10.53 0.06
C ARG A 320 -21.63 -11.18 -1.13
N SER A 321 -20.94 -12.09 -1.82
CA SER A 321 -21.53 -12.82 -2.95
C SER A 321 -22.72 -13.71 -2.56
N CYS A 322 -22.83 -14.16 -1.30
CA CYS A 322 -23.96 -14.97 -0.82
C CYS A 322 -25.32 -14.27 -0.91
N TYR A 323 -25.35 -12.96 -0.73
CA TYR A 323 -26.56 -12.13 -0.86
C TYR A 323 -26.53 -11.26 -2.12
N GLY A 324 -25.76 -11.65 -3.13
CA GLY A 324 -25.76 -11.04 -4.46
C GLY A 324 -25.07 -9.69 -4.58
N GLU A 325 -24.20 -9.31 -3.63
CA GLU A 325 -23.30 -8.16 -3.78
C GLU A 325 -22.01 -8.59 -4.46
N SER A 326 -21.94 -8.46 -5.79
CA SER A 326 -20.77 -8.94 -6.53
C SER A 326 -19.52 -8.13 -6.20
N CYS A 327 -18.37 -8.80 -6.09
CA CYS A 327 -17.12 -8.20 -5.60
C CYS A 327 -15.95 -8.45 -6.56
N LEU A 328 -15.29 -7.38 -7.01
CA LEU A 328 -14.04 -7.46 -7.76
C LEU A 328 -12.87 -7.12 -6.85
N LEU A 329 -12.08 -8.13 -6.49
CA LEU A 329 -10.79 -7.99 -5.86
C LEU A 329 -9.73 -7.73 -6.94
N HIS A 330 -8.77 -6.85 -6.67
CA HIS A 330 -7.65 -6.63 -7.58
C HIS A 330 -6.34 -6.35 -6.85
N GLY A 331 -5.21 -6.78 -7.41
CA GLY A 331 -3.92 -6.71 -6.72
C GLY A 331 -2.74 -7.21 -7.54
N VAL A 332 -1.73 -7.75 -6.85
CA VAL A 332 -0.51 -8.36 -7.41
C VAL A 332 -0.10 -9.60 -6.61
N ASP A 333 0.81 -10.38 -7.18
CA ASP A 333 1.48 -11.50 -6.54
C ASP A 333 2.48 -11.02 -5.48
N TRP A 334 3.33 -10.04 -5.80
CA TRP A 334 4.27 -9.44 -4.86
C TRP A 334 4.71 -8.04 -5.27
N ILE A 335 4.81 -7.11 -4.31
CA ILE A 335 5.43 -5.80 -4.57
C ILE A 335 6.03 -5.15 -3.32
N ALA A 336 7.11 -4.39 -3.55
CA ALA A 336 7.78 -3.55 -2.56
C ALA A 336 6.92 -2.33 -2.15
N PRO A 337 7.16 -1.71 -0.98
CA PRO A 337 8.28 -1.93 -0.05
C PRO A 337 8.03 -2.93 1.09
N LYS A 338 6.79 -3.36 1.32
CA LYS A 338 6.46 -4.35 2.36
C LYS A 338 6.72 -5.78 1.89
N GLY A 339 6.29 -6.14 0.68
CA GLY A 339 6.26 -7.53 0.21
C GLY A 339 5.45 -8.44 1.13
N GLY A 340 4.26 -8.01 1.56
CA GLY A 340 3.39 -8.73 2.50
C GLY A 340 2.51 -9.78 1.82
N VAL A 341 1.53 -10.28 2.57
CA VAL A 341 0.48 -11.19 2.07
C VAL A 341 -0.54 -10.42 1.24
N THR A 342 -0.84 -10.93 0.04
CA THR A 342 -1.86 -10.41 -0.89
C THR A 342 -2.94 -11.45 -1.17
N GLU A 343 -4.06 -11.02 -1.75
CA GLU A 343 -5.15 -11.88 -2.24
C GLU A 343 -4.63 -12.91 -3.25
N GLU A 344 -3.73 -12.52 -4.17
CA GLU A 344 -3.19 -13.42 -5.19
C GLU A 344 -2.41 -14.58 -4.55
N GLN A 345 -1.61 -14.30 -3.52
CA GLN A 345 -0.87 -15.32 -2.79
C GLN A 345 -1.81 -16.30 -2.09
N MET A 346 -2.89 -15.81 -1.45
CA MET A 346 -3.86 -16.67 -0.77
C MET A 346 -4.63 -17.53 -1.77
N LEU A 347 -5.13 -16.95 -2.86
CA LEU A 347 -5.86 -17.65 -3.91
C LEU A 347 -5.00 -18.71 -4.61
N LYS A 348 -3.77 -18.37 -4.97
CA LYS A 348 -2.80 -19.29 -5.59
C LYS A 348 -2.41 -20.44 -4.66
N PHE A 349 -2.27 -20.18 -3.36
CA PHE A 349 -2.00 -21.23 -2.36
C PHE A 349 -3.19 -22.19 -2.20
N MET A 350 -4.43 -21.69 -2.32
CA MET A 350 -5.65 -22.53 -2.32
C MET A 350 -5.96 -23.18 -3.68
N GLY A 351 -5.09 -23.07 -4.67
CA GLY A 351 -5.23 -23.75 -5.98
C GLY A 351 -6.11 -23.03 -7.02
N ALA A 352 -6.57 -21.81 -6.75
CA ALA A 352 -7.32 -21.02 -7.72
C ALA A 352 -6.43 -20.53 -8.88
N ASN A 353 -7.05 -20.35 -10.06
CA ASN A 353 -6.38 -19.67 -11.16
C ASN A 353 -6.37 -18.15 -10.90
N VAL A 354 -5.19 -17.55 -10.97
CA VAL A 354 -4.97 -16.09 -10.84
C VAL A 354 -4.56 -15.43 -12.17
N ASN A 355 -4.42 -16.21 -13.24
CA ASN A 355 -4.16 -15.77 -14.61
C ASN A 355 -5.48 -15.62 -15.37
N LEU A 356 -6.31 -14.70 -14.86
CA LEU A 356 -7.65 -14.42 -15.38
C LEU A 356 -7.68 -13.03 -16.02
N SER A 357 -7.99 -12.98 -17.31
CA SER A 357 -8.28 -11.71 -17.98
C SER A 357 -9.57 -11.09 -17.42
N PRO A 358 -9.79 -9.77 -17.55
CA PRO A 358 -11.03 -9.13 -17.12
C PRO A 358 -12.30 -9.76 -17.71
N SER A 359 -12.23 -10.31 -18.93
CA SER A 359 -13.35 -11.03 -19.56
C SER A 359 -13.61 -12.41 -18.95
N LYS A 360 -12.60 -13.09 -18.39
CA LYS A 360 -12.80 -14.29 -17.54
C LYS A 360 -13.37 -13.88 -16.18
N ALA A 361 -12.89 -12.79 -15.59
CA ALA A 361 -13.41 -12.25 -14.32
C ALA A 361 -14.90 -11.84 -14.40
N LYS A 362 -15.34 -11.21 -15.51
CA LYS A 362 -16.77 -10.97 -15.80
C LYS A 362 -17.61 -12.22 -15.59
N LYS A 363 -17.20 -13.36 -16.16
CA LYS A 363 -17.94 -14.63 -16.07
C LYS A 363 -18.05 -15.16 -14.63
N LEU A 364 -17.06 -14.89 -13.78
CA LEU A 364 -17.09 -15.29 -12.35
C LEU A 364 -17.96 -14.35 -11.49
N LEU A 365 -18.09 -13.08 -11.90
CA LEU A 365 -19.00 -12.12 -11.27
C LEU A 365 -20.48 -12.41 -11.59
N GLU A 366 -20.74 -12.94 -12.79
CA GLU A 366 -22.07 -13.32 -13.31
C GLU A 366 -22.49 -14.76 -12.93
N ASP A 367 -21.59 -15.54 -12.32
CA ASP A 367 -21.88 -16.91 -11.91
C ASP A 367 -22.62 -16.91 -10.57
N ASP A 368 -23.90 -17.30 -10.59
CA ASP A 368 -24.81 -17.36 -9.44
C ASP A 368 -24.33 -18.26 -8.29
N GLU A 369 -23.34 -19.11 -8.50
CA GLU A 369 -22.70 -19.98 -7.50
C GLU A 369 -21.33 -19.46 -7.03
N VAL A 370 -20.82 -18.38 -7.63
CA VAL A 370 -19.54 -17.72 -7.31
C VAL A 370 -19.73 -16.25 -6.90
N GLY A 371 -20.16 -15.36 -7.80
CA GLY A 371 -20.48 -13.96 -7.52
C GLY A 371 -19.32 -13.04 -7.10
N PHE A 372 -18.06 -13.48 -7.16
CA PHE A 372 -16.89 -12.62 -6.93
C PHE A 372 -15.72 -13.02 -7.85
N ALA A 373 -14.81 -12.09 -8.10
CA ALA A 373 -13.64 -12.34 -8.94
C ALA A 373 -12.37 -11.70 -8.38
N TYR A 374 -11.22 -12.25 -8.76
CA TYR A 374 -9.91 -11.63 -8.58
C TYR A 374 -9.25 -11.36 -9.93
N VAL A 375 -8.64 -10.19 -10.10
CA VAL A 375 -7.84 -9.81 -11.28
C VAL A 375 -6.47 -9.28 -10.85
N SER A 376 -5.41 -9.91 -11.35
CA SER A 376 -4.04 -9.44 -11.15
C SER A 376 -3.73 -8.25 -12.05
N GLN A 377 -2.93 -7.28 -11.57
CA GLN A 377 -2.41 -6.17 -12.35
C GLN A 377 -1.65 -6.66 -13.59
N ARG A 378 -1.02 -7.84 -13.53
CA ARG A 378 -0.41 -8.55 -14.66
C ARG A 378 -1.36 -8.70 -15.86
N GLU A 379 -2.59 -9.13 -15.59
CA GLU A 379 -3.59 -9.48 -16.60
C GLU A 379 -4.41 -8.26 -17.06
N ALA A 380 -4.46 -7.21 -16.26
CA ALA A 380 -5.24 -6.00 -16.53
C ALA A 380 -4.42 -4.81 -17.03
N ARG A 381 -3.20 -4.63 -16.54
CA ARG A 381 -2.35 -3.45 -16.73
C ARG A 381 -0.85 -3.85 -16.79
N PRO A 382 -0.41 -4.63 -17.79
CA PRO A 382 0.96 -5.13 -17.86
C PRO A 382 2.02 -4.02 -17.83
N SER A 383 1.72 -2.83 -18.37
CA SER A 383 2.57 -1.64 -18.26
C SER A 383 2.83 -1.21 -16.82
N LEU A 384 1.84 -1.31 -15.93
CA LEU A 384 2.03 -1.00 -14.51
C LEU A 384 2.70 -2.16 -13.75
N TYR A 385 2.39 -3.40 -14.12
CA TYR A 385 3.01 -4.60 -13.53
C TYR A 385 4.52 -4.65 -13.81
N SER A 386 4.96 -4.19 -14.98
CA SER A 386 6.37 -4.12 -15.38
C SER A 386 7.29 -3.34 -14.41
N LEU A 387 6.72 -2.49 -13.56
CA LEU A 387 7.46 -1.68 -12.58
C LEU A 387 7.82 -2.41 -11.29
N ILE A 388 7.50 -3.70 -11.13
CA ILE A 388 7.80 -4.46 -9.90
C ILE A 388 9.29 -4.41 -9.53
N GLY A 389 10.19 -4.61 -10.50
CA GLY A 389 11.64 -4.54 -10.29
C GLY A 389 12.08 -3.17 -9.80
N ILE A 390 11.82 -2.12 -10.58
CA ILE A 390 12.11 -0.72 -10.21
C ILE A 390 11.54 -0.38 -8.81
N ARG A 391 10.30 -0.80 -8.50
CA ARG A 391 9.65 -0.51 -7.21
C ARG A 391 10.38 -1.12 -6.01
N GLU A 392 11.13 -2.21 -6.18
CA GLU A 392 12.02 -2.72 -5.14
C GLU A 392 13.22 -1.80 -4.90
N HIS A 393 13.84 -1.33 -5.98
CA HIS A 393 15.05 -0.50 -5.94
C HIS A 393 14.82 0.94 -5.47
N ILE A 394 13.63 1.51 -5.67
CA ILE A 394 13.32 2.88 -5.18
C ILE A 394 12.89 2.95 -3.71
N LYS A 395 12.66 1.80 -3.04
CA LYS A 395 12.23 1.64 -1.63
C LYS A 395 10.91 2.31 -1.18
N LYS A 396 10.33 3.19 -1.98
CA LYS A 396 9.18 4.03 -1.61
C LYS A 396 7.99 3.71 -2.50
N ARG A 397 6.80 4.06 -2.01
CA ARG A 397 5.55 3.94 -2.78
C ARG A 397 5.47 5.10 -3.79
N PRO A 398 5.59 4.87 -5.11
CA PRO A 398 5.43 5.94 -6.10
C PRO A 398 3.97 6.43 -6.16
N PRO A 399 3.65 7.50 -6.92
CA PRO A 399 2.27 7.97 -7.15
C PRO A 399 1.29 6.84 -7.50
N LEU A 400 1.74 5.90 -8.32
CA LEU A 400 1.01 4.69 -8.74
C LEU A 400 0.43 3.89 -7.56
N ALA A 401 1.12 3.82 -6.43
CA ALA A 401 0.67 3.06 -5.26
C ALA A 401 -0.57 3.67 -4.57
N SER A 402 -0.90 4.93 -4.89
CA SER A 402 -2.17 5.55 -4.49
C SER A 402 -3.27 5.23 -5.50
N THR A 403 -2.97 5.28 -6.80
CA THR A 403 -3.94 5.20 -7.90
C THR A 403 -4.29 3.77 -8.35
N GLU A 404 -3.41 2.79 -8.11
CA GLU A 404 -3.64 1.37 -8.44
C GLU A 404 -4.78 0.73 -7.60
N LYS A 405 -5.18 1.41 -6.52
CA LYS A 405 -6.33 1.07 -5.67
C LYS A 405 -7.68 1.57 -6.22
N VAL A 406 -7.70 2.41 -7.26
CA VAL A 406 -8.93 3.07 -7.73
C VAL A 406 -9.18 2.71 -9.20
N GLN A 407 -9.39 1.42 -9.44
CA GLN A 407 -9.45 0.80 -10.77
C GLN A 407 -10.81 0.12 -10.99
N GLN A 408 -11.24 0.07 -12.25
CA GLN A 408 -12.45 -0.63 -12.69
C GLN A 408 -12.06 -1.56 -13.85
N TYR A 409 -11.41 -2.69 -13.54
CA TYR A 409 -10.98 -3.65 -14.58
C TYR A 409 -12.18 -4.36 -15.24
N VAL A 410 -13.30 -4.47 -14.51
CA VAL A 410 -14.63 -4.84 -15.01
C VAL A 410 -15.59 -3.71 -14.59
N LYS A 411 -16.72 -3.53 -15.26
CA LYS A 411 -17.82 -2.64 -14.85
C LYS A 411 -19.11 -3.43 -14.63
N ALA A 412 -20.16 -2.81 -14.10
CA ALA A 412 -21.47 -3.45 -13.93
C ALA A 412 -22.55 -2.77 -14.79
N SER A 413 -23.61 -3.53 -15.12
CA SER A 413 -24.89 -2.97 -15.58
C SER A 413 -25.63 -2.23 -14.46
N GLY A 414 -25.48 -2.68 -13.21
CA GLY A 414 -26.07 -2.08 -12.01
C GLY A 414 -25.16 -1.11 -11.23
N LYS A 415 -25.37 -1.02 -9.91
CA LYS A 415 -24.70 -0.04 -9.03
C LYS A 415 -23.22 -0.37 -8.81
N GLU A 416 -22.32 0.45 -9.34
CA GLU A 416 -20.89 0.36 -9.03
C GLU A 416 -20.48 1.13 -7.75
N ALA A 417 -19.60 0.53 -6.96
CA ALA A 417 -18.95 1.12 -5.79
C ALA A 417 -17.44 0.84 -5.75
N LEU A 418 -16.67 1.71 -5.10
CA LEU A 418 -15.21 1.55 -4.88
C LEU A 418 -14.87 1.64 -3.38
N VAL A 419 -14.00 0.75 -2.91
CA VAL A 419 -13.50 0.75 -1.52
C VAL A 419 -11.97 0.74 -1.53
N ALA A 420 -11.30 1.74 -0.96
CA ALA A 420 -9.83 1.85 -0.99
C ALA A 420 -9.17 2.10 0.37
N GLY A 421 -8.07 1.38 0.65
CA GLY A 421 -7.32 1.49 1.90
C GLY A 421 -6.34 2.67 1.89
N PHE A 422 -6.16 3.35 3.03
CA PHE A 422 -5.14 4.39 3.18
C PHE A 422 -4.43 4.35 4.54
N TYR A 423 -3.21 4.90 4.57
CA TYR A 423 -2.30 4.82 5.72
C TYR A 423 -1.99 6.18 6.35
N HIS A 424 -1.64 7.16 5.51
CA HIS A 424 -1.34 8.52 5.93
C HIS A 424 -2.57 9.41 5.71
N GLU A 425 -2.76 10.34 6.64
CA GLU A 425 -3.77 11.39 6.54
C GLU A 425 -3.49 12.33 5.36
N GLY A 426 -4.54 12.84 4.73
CA GLY A 426 -4.49 13.66 3.52
C GLY A 426 -4.61 12.88 2.21
N TYR A 427 -4.83 11.56 2.26
CA TYR A 427 -5.11 10.72 1.08
C TYR A 427 -6.59 10.32 0.95
N GLU A 428 -7.45 10.74 1.89
CA GLU A 428 -8.89 10.48 1.88
C GLU A 428 -9.55 11.16 0.69
N GLU A 429 -9.45 12.49 0.61
CA GLU A 429 -10.07 13.28 -0.45
C GLU A 429 -9.47 13.02 -1.84
N PRO A 430 -8.14 12.86 -2.04
CA PRO A 430 -7.60 12.44 -3.33
C PRO A 430 -8.16 11.10 -3.81
N LEU A 431 -8.30 10.10 -2.93
CA LEU A 431 -8.90 8.81 -3.31
C LEU A 431 -10.40 8.94 -3.61
N LEU A 432 -11.16 9.67 -2.79
CA LEU A 432 -12.58 9.93 -3.05
C LEU A 432 -12.81 10.78 -4.31
N MET A 433 -11.90 11.71 -4.63
CA MET A 433 -11.88 12.47 -5.87
C MET A 433 -11.70 11.53 -7.06
N LEU A 434 -10.72 10.62 -7.02
CA LEU A 434 -10.54 9.62 -8.08
C LEU A 434 -11.77 8.72 -8.24
N MET A 435 -12.40 8.28 -7.15
CA MET A 435 -13.66 7.51 -7.20
C MET A 435 -14.80 8.33 -7.85
N LYS A 436 -14.97 9.62 -7.49
CA LYS A 436 -15.94 10.53 -8.13
C LYS A 436 -15.65 10.68 -9.64
N ARG A 437 -14.36 10.70 -10.04
CA ARG A 437 -13.92 10.76 -11.46
C ARG A 437 -14.10 9.44 -12.22
N ARG A 438 -14.02 8.30 -11.54
CA ARG A 438 -14.39 6.96 -12.08
C ARG A 438 -15.90 6.85 -12.38
N GLY A 439 -16.72 7.70 -11.75
CA GLY A 439 -18.15 7.77 -12.00
C GLY A 439 -19.00 6.84 -11.14
N VAL A 440 -18.40 6.12 -10.18
CA VAL A 440 -19.14 5.20 -9.29
C VAL A 440 -20.22 5.90 -8.45
N HIS A 441 -21.22 5.13 -8.04
CA HIS A 441 -22.38 5.60 -7.28
C HIS A 441 -21.98 5.90 -5.83
N SER A 442 -21.19 5.00 -5.24
CA SER A 442 -20.69 5.11 -3.87
C SER A 442 -19.18 4.89 -3.81
N GLY A 443 -18.51 5.56 -2.88
CA GLY A 443 -17.07 5.43 -2.66
C GLY A 443 -16.75 5.48 -1.18
N LEU A 444 -15.87 4.59 -0.71
CA LEU A 444 -15.47 4.47 0.70
C LEU A 444 -13.95 4.37 0.81
N VAL A 445 -13.34 5.20 1.64
CA VAL A 445 -11.93 5.11 2.01
C VAL A 445 -11.81 4.73 3.48
N VAL A 446 -10.95 3.75 3.76
CA VAL A 446 -10.84 3.13 5.09
C VAL A 446 -9.41 3.20 5.59
N LYS A 447 -9.23 3.66 6.84
CA LYS A 447 -7.97 3.55 7.58
C LYS A 447 -7.92 2.24 8.37
N GLY A 448 -7.81 1.13 7.66
CA GLY A 448 -7.65 -0.19 8.25
C GLY A 448 -6.23 -0.39 8.80
N GLU A 449 -6.02 -1.53 9.46
CA GLU A 449 -4.69 -1.88 9.96
C GLU A 449 -3.68 -2.06 8.81
N GLU A 450 -2.43 -1.61 9.03
CA GLU A 450 -1.38 -1.56 8.00
C GLU A 450 -1.73 -0.73 6.75
N GLY A 451 -2.81 0.05 6.81
CA GLY A 451 -3.37 0.86 5.71
C GLY A 451 -4.22 0.07 4.73
N GLY A 452 -4.57 -1.17 5.06
CA GLY A 452 -5.51 -2.00 4.29
C GLY A 452 -6.97 -1.61 4.51
N LEU A 453 -7.89 -2.43 4.02
CA LEU A 453 -9.33 -2.20 4.18
C LEU A 453 -9.90 -2.74 5.48
N SER A 454 -9.25 -3.76 6.06
CA SER A 454 -9.79 -4.45 7.24
C SER A 454 -9.87 -3.54 8.48
N LEU A 455 -11.09 -3.18 8.87
CA LEU A 455 -11.47 -2.67 10.18
C LEU A 455 -11.16 -3.71 11.28
N THR A 456 -10.87 -3.25 12.49
CA THR A 456 -10.59 -4.10 13.67
C THR A 456 -11.65 -3.97 14.77
N THR A 457 -11.84 -5.03 15.53
CA THR A 457 -12.61 -5.05 16.78
C THR A 457 -11.87 -4.41 17.96
N ARG A 458 -10.55 -4.20 17.85
CA ARG A 458 -9.70 -3.68 18.92
C ARG A 458 -10.11 -2.28 19.34
N LEU A 459 -10.25 -2.05 20.65
CA LEU A 459 -10.49 -0.71 21.21
C LEU A 459 -9.39 0.28 20.78
N ARG A 460 -9.80 1.51 20.49
CA ARG A 460 -8.88 2.63 20.25
C ARG A 460 -7.96 2.83 21.45
N SER A 461 -6.66 2.99 21.18
CA SER A 461 -5.70 3.37 22.21
C SER A 461 -5.93 4.83 22.62
N ALA A 462 -6.21 5.06 23.90
CA ALA A 462 -6.36 6.40 24.47
C ALA A 462 -5.12 7.30 24.28
N ASN A 463 -3.95 6.69 24.06
CA ASN A 463 -2.68 7.40 23.90
C ASN A 463 -2.45 7.92 22.47
N THR A 464 -3.32 7.59 21.51
CA THR A 464 -3.21 8.06 20.11
C THR A 464 -4.02 9.35 19.92
N THR A 465 -3.31 10.48 20.06
CA THR A 465 -3.88 11.84 19.95
C THR A 465 -3.55 12.56 18.64
N ARG A 466 -2.66 12.02 17.80
CA ARG A 466 -2.23 12.64 16.53
C ARG A 466 -2.69 11.87 15.31
N GLY A 467 -3.39 12.58 14.45
CA GLY A 467 -3.91 12.13 13.16
C GLY A 467 -5.04 11.11 13.24
N LEU A 468 -5.61 10.77 12.08
CA LEU A 468 -6.81 9.92 12.03
C LEU A 468 -6.57 8.52 12.64
N PRO A 469 -7.53 7.97 13.41
CA PRO A 469 -7.41 6.66 14.05
C PRO A 469 -7.56 5.50 13.05
N VAL A 470 -7.12 4.31 13.46
CA VAL A 470 -7.55 3.07 12.80
C VAL A 470 -9.08 2.94 12.95
N ASN A 471 -9.76 2.38 11.94
CA ASN A 471 -11.21 2.37 11.78
C ASN A 471 -11.85 3.72 11.39
N TYR A 472 -11.06 4.75 11.04
CA TYR A 472 -11.62 5.92 10.38
C TYR A 472 -12.11 5.57 8.98
N CYS A 473 -13.32 6.01 8.65
CA CYS A 473 -13.96 5.87 7.35
C CYS A 473 -14.39 7.26 6.84
N SER A 474 -14.18 7.52 5.55
CA SER A 474 -14.78 8.66 4.84
C SER A 474 -15.33 8.18 3.49
N GLY A 475 -16.38 8.80 2.98
CA GLY A 475 -17.02 8.31 1.77
C GLY A 475 -18.09 9.20 1.19
N PHE A 476 -18.72 8.70 0.14
CA PHE A 476 -19.92 9.27 -0.46
C PHE A 476 -20.86 8.18 -0.98
N ARG A 477 -22.13 8.53 -1.11
CA ARG A 477 -23.17 7.72 -1.77
C ARG A 477 -24.10 8.59 -2.62
N ALA A 478 -24.61 8.07 -3.72
CA ALA A 478 -25.63 8.73 -4.53
C ALA A 478 -26.95 8.82 -3.74
N LEU A 479 -27.63 9.97 -3.82
CA LEU A 479 -28.90 10.19 -3.12
C LEU A 479 -30.13 9.71 -3.90
N ASP A 480 -30.05 9.66 -5.23
CA ASP A 480 -31.16 9.25 -6.08
C ASP A 480 -30.62 8.60 -7.36
N VAL A 481 -31.20 7.46 -7.73
CA VAL A 481 -30.84 6.71 -8.96
C VAL A 481 -31.89 6.94 -10.05
N SER A 482 -33.05 7.49 -9.69
CA SER A 482 -34.22 7.64 -10.58
C SER A 482 -34.11 8.78 -11.61
N SER A 483 -33.11 9.66 -11.48
CA SER A 483 -33.00 10.91 -12.23
C SER A 483 -31.68 11.07 -13.01
N THR A 484 -31.24 10.01 -13.69
CA THR A 484 -30.19 10.06 -14.72
C THR A 484 -30.66 10.77 -16.00
N SER A 485 -31.06 12.04 -15.88
CA SER A 485 -31.18 12.93 -17.04
C SER A 485 -29.79 13.24 -17.58
N GLU A 486 -29.60 13.16 -18.90
CA GLU A 486 -28.28 13.11 -19.56
C GLU A 486 -27.42 14.40 -19.46
N LEU A 487 -27.88 15.42 -18.74
CA LEU A 487 -27.11 16.64 -18.43
C LEU A 487 -27.09 17.03 -16.93
N GLY A 488 -27.66 16.22 -16.04
CA GLY A 488 -27.73 16.49 -14.60
C GLY A 488 -26.63 15.78 -13.79
N GLY A 489 -25.86 16.51 -12.99
CA GLY A 489 -24.83 15.91 -12.13
C GLY A 489 -25.43 15.08 -10.99
N VAL A 490 -24.88 13.88 -10.74
CA VAL A 490 -25.33 12.99 -9.64
C VAL A 490 -25.06 13.65 -8.28
N THR A 491 -26.13 13.99 -7.56
CA THR A 491 -26.06 14.48 -6.18
C THR A 491 -25.55 13.37 -5.26
N ARG A 492 -24.43 13.63 -4.59
CA ARG A 492 -23.76 12.69 -3.68
C ARG A 492 -23.72 13.25 -2.27
N GLN A 493 -24.17 12.47 -1.29
CA GLN A 493 -24.00 12.77 0.12
C GLN A 493 -22.64 12.26 0.59
N GLY A 494 -21.78 13.15 1.08
CA GLY A 494 -20.53 12.79 1.74
C GLY A 494 -20.74 12.44 3.22
N PHE A 495 -19.87 11.61 3.79
CA PHE A 495 -19.84 11.26 5.21
C PHE A 495 -18.42 10.98 5.70
N ASN A 496 -18.20 11.09 7.00
CA ASN A 496 -17.02 10.56 7.68
C ASN A 496 -17.37 10.14 9.13
N LEU A 497 -16.67 9.13 9.65
CA LEU A 497 -16.88 8.59 11.00
C LEU A 497 -15.68 7.75 11.47
N GLU A 498 -15.60 7.50 12.78
CA GLU A 498 -14.75 6.46 13.38
C GLU A 498 -15.63 5.24 13.71
N VAL A 499 -15.31 4.06 13.18
CA VAL A 499 -16.10 2.84 13.42
C VAL A 499 -15.63 2.16 14.72
N ASN A 500 -16.41 2.32 15.78
CA ASN A 500 -16.19 1.60 17.04
C ASN A 500 -16.96 0.27 17.05
N ALA A 501 -16.26 -0.85 16.86
CA ALA A 501 -16.87 -2.19 16.79
C ALA A 501 -17.77 -2.52 18.01
N LYS A 502 -17.48 -1.98 19.19
CA LYS A 502 -18.27 -2.19 20.41
C LYS A 502 -19.69 -1.63 20.32
N GLU A 503 -19.91 -0.55 19.57
CA GLU A 503 -21.24 0.05 19.35
C GLU A 503 -22.13 -0.85 18.48
N TYR A 504 -21.52 -1.74 17.70
CA TYR A 504 -22.21 -2.75 16.87
C TYR A 504 -22.26 -4.14 17.55
N GLY A 505 -22.04 -4.21 18.86
CA GLY A 505 -22.16 -5.42 19.68
C GLY A 505 -20.94 -6.36 19.68
N PHE A 506 -19.84 -6.02 19.00
CA PHE A 506 -18.64 -6.85 19.00
C PHE A 506 -17.85 -6.70 20.31
N GLN A 507 -17.33 -7.81 20.83
CA GLN A 507 -16.42 -7.77 21.97
C GLN A 507 -15.03 -7.30 21.51
N PRO A 508 -14.42 -6.31 22.19
CA PRO A 508 -13.08 -5.86 21.85
C PRO A 508 -12.05 -6.97 21.95
N THR A 509 -11.40 -7.26 20.83
CA THR A 509 -10.40 -8.32 20.70
C THR A 509 -9.18 -7.80 19.94
N ASP A 510 -8.00 -8.35 20.21
CA ASP A 510 -6.82 -8.07 19.40
C ASP A 510 -6.93 -8.76 18.04
N THR A 511 -6.49 -8.06 16.99
CA THR A 511 -6.49 -8.62 15.64
C THR A 511 -5.56 -9.84 15.54
N PRO A 512 -6.02 -10.99 14.99
CA PRO A 512 -5.17 -12.16 14.79
C PRO A 512 -3.92 -11.82 13.96
N ARG A 513 -2.77 -12.33 14.41
CA ARG A 513 -1.49 -12.10 13.74
C ARG A 513 -1.10 -13.22 12.80
N THR A 514 -0.81 -12.86 11.55
CA THR A 514 -0.34 -13.76 10.49
C THR A 514 1.18 -13.68 10.30
N ASP A 515 1.81 -12.55 10.64
CA ASP A 515 3.27 -12.35 10.61
C ASP A 515 3.93 -12.83 9.29
N ARG A 516 3.37 -12.37 8.16
CA ARG A 516 3.69 -12.74 6.76
C ARG A 516 3.33 -14.17 6.34
N SER A 517 2.75 -15.01 7.20
CA SER A 517 2.29 -16.34 6.82
C SER A 517 1.00 -16.28 5.99
N VAL A 518 1.07 -16.79 4.76
CA VAL A 518 -0.08 -16.97 3.86
C VAL A 518 -1.00 -18.08 4.39
N SER A 519 -0.44 -19.23 4.80
CA SER A 519 -1.21 -20.37 5.31
C SER A 519 -1.99 -20.00 6.57
N LYS A 520 -1.41 -19.24 7.50
CA LYS A 520 -2.10 -18.77 8.72
C LYS A 520 -3.21 -17.75 8.42
N ASN A 521 -3.07 -16.98 7.34
CA ASN A 521 -4.12 -16.05 6.88
C ASN A 521 -5.31 -16.83 6.31
N ILE A 522 -5.02 -17.90 5.54
CA ILE A 522 -6.02 -18.84 5.02
C ILE A 522 -6.71 -19.59 6.15
N GLU A 523 -5.96 -20.17 7.09
CA GLU A 523 -6.45 -20.88 8.28
C GLU A 523 -7.50 -20.04 9.04
N PHE A 524 -7.16 -18.82 9.45
CA PHE A 524 -8.10 -17.92 10.13
C PHE A 524 -9.36 -17.60 9.30
N GLY A 525 -9.22 -17.44 7.98
CA GLY A 525 -10.34 -17.16 7.11
C GLY A 525 -11.25 -18.36 6.90
N LEU A 526 -10.70 -19.56 6.70
CA LEU A 526 -11.46 -20.80 6.51
C LEU A 526 -12.16 -21.24 7.80
N SER A 527 -11.47 -21.19 8.94
CA SER A 527 -12.10 -21.37 10.27
C SER A 527 -13.29 -20.43 10.46
N ALA A 528 -13.12 -19.14 10.16
CA ALA A 528 -14.20 -18.19 10.23
C ALA A 528 -15.35 -18.52 9.27
N LEU A 529 -15.06 -18.92 8.02
CA LEU A 529 -16.09 -19.31 7.05
C LEU A 529 -16.79 -20.65 7.35
N LEU A 530 -16.22 -21.49 8.23
CA LEU A 530 -16.91 -22.64 8.86
C LEU A 530 -17.86 -22.24 10.01
N GLY A 531 -17.91 -20.96 10.38
CA GLY A 531 -18.70 -20.48 11.52
C GLY A 531 -17.98 -20.52 12.87
N GLU A 532 -16.68 -20.80 12.92
CA GLU A 532 -15.90 -20.77 14.17
C GLU A 532 -15.84 -19.33 14.72
N LYS A 533 -16.57 -19.09 15.81
CA LYS A 533 -16.69 -17.76 16.42
C LYS A 533 -15.36 -17.32 17.03
N GLY A 534 -15.00 -16.05 16.83
CA GLY A 534 -13.78 -15.46 17.35
C GLY A 534 -13.32 -14.24 16.54
N PRO A 535 -12.11 -13.71 16.81
CA PRO A 535 -11.69 -12.43 16.24
C PRO A 535 -11.55 -12.41 14.71
N ALA A 536 -11.34 -13.56 14.06
CA ALA A 536 -11.34 -13.67 12.59
C ALA A 536 -12.76 -13.57 12.01
N TYR A 537 -13.71 -14.32 12.59
CA TYR A 537 -15.14 -14.27 12.28
C TYR A 537 -15.71 -12.87 12.48
N ASP A 538 -15.50 -12.29 13.67
CA ASP A 538 -16.00 -10.96 14.02
C ASP A 538 -15.49 -9.90 13.05
N ARG A 539 -14.21 -9.99 12.67
CA ARG A 539 -13.60 -9.09 11.68
C ARG A 539 -14.23 -9.24 10.30
N ILE A 540 -14.56 -10.45 9.84
CA ILE A 540 -15.22 -10.65 8.54
C ILE A 540 -16.64 -10.09 8.58
N VAL A 541 -17.43 -10.40 9.61
CA VAL A 541 -18.81 -9.89 9.76
C VAL A 541 -18.83 -8.35 9.85
N LEU A 542 -17.98 -7.77 10.72
CA LEU A 542 -17.85 -6.32 10.86
C LEU A 542 -17.53 -5.64 9.53
N ASN A 543 -16.55 -6.16 8.78
CA ASN A 543 -16.15 -5.55 7.51
C ASN A 543 -17.20 -5.74 6.41
N ALA A 544 -17.91 -6.87 6.35
CA ALA A 544 -18.99 -7.06 5.39
C ALA A 544 -20.15 -6.09 5.65
N GLY A 545 -20.73 -6.12 6.86
CA GLY A 545 -21.92 -5.33 7.20
C GLY A 545 -21.67 -3.82 7.26
N VAL A 546 -20.53 -3.38 7.81
CA VAL A 546 -20.20 -1.93 7.86
C VAL A 546 -19.93 -1.38 6.47
N VAL A 547 -19.21 -2.09 5.60
CA VAL A 547 -18.97 -1.62 4.22
C VAL A 547 -20.30 -1.53 3.45
N ASP A 548 -21.19 -2.51 3.59
CA ASP A 548 -22.53 -2.46 2.99
C ASP A 548 -23.34 -1.25 3.46
N HIS A 549 -23.43 -1.04 4.77
CA HIS A 549 -24.17 0.06 5.36
C HIS A 549 -23.63 1.43 4.90
N LEU A 550 -22.31 1.62 4.91
CA LEU A 550 -21.66 2.87 4.51
C LEU A 550 -21.76 3.14 3.00
N LEU A 551 -21.70 2.11 2.16
CA LEU A 551 -21.91 2.26 0.72
C LEU A 551 -23.38 2.52 0.33
N GLY A 552 -24.33 2.35 1.26
CA GLY A 552 -25.76 2.49 0.99
C GLY A 552 -26.32 1.32 0.18
N VAL A 553 -25.84 0.11 0.47
CA VAL A 553 -26.23 -1.11 -0.23
C VAL A 553 -27.69 -1.48 0.08
N ASP A 554 -28.39 -2.02 -0.92
CA ASP A 554 -29.79 -2.42 -0.77
C ASP A 554 -29.93 -3.52 0.31
N GLY A 555 -30.88 -3.35 1.22
CA GLY A 555 -31.05 -4.21 2.39
C GLY A 555 -30.02 -3.99 3.53
N ALA A 556 -29.15 -2.97 3.45
CA ALA A 556 -28.18 -2.61 4.49
C ALA A 556 -28.41 -1.23 5.13
N GLY A 557 -29.61 -0.65 4.94
CA GLY A 557 -29.98 0.65 5.52
C GLY A 557 -29.98 0.67 7.06
N ASP A 558 -30.33 -0.46 7.68
CA ASP A 558 -30.04 -0.74 9.08
C ASP A 558 -28.72 -1.55 9.19
N ILE A 559 -27.86 -1.15 10.13
CA ILE A 559 -26.59 -1.80 10.39
C ILE A 559 -26.76 -3.16 11.08
N SER A 560 -27.80 -3.39 11.89
CA SER A 560 -28.03 -4.74 12.46
C SER A 560 -28.32 -5.73 11.33
N ALA A 561 -29.31 -5.43 10.48
CA ALA A 561 -29.63 -6.23 9.30
C ALA A 561 -28.42 -6.50 8.38
N ALA A 562 -27.55 -5.50 8.18
CA ALA A 562 -26.31 -5.64 7.40
C ALA A 562 -25.28 -6.59 8.04
N LEU A 563 -25.19 -6.62 9.37
CA LEU A 563 -24.33 -7.55 10.12
C LEU A 563 -24.96 -8.94 10.20
N ASP A 564 -26.28 -9.03 10.38
CA ASP A 564 -27.01 -10.29 10.51
C ASP A 564 -27.01 -11.09 9.20
N ARG A 565 -27.17 -10.45 8.04
CA ARG A 565 -27.00 -11.13 6.74
C ARG A 565 -25.57 -11.63 6.50
N ALA A 566 -24.57 -10.96 7.06
CA ALA A 566 -23.17 -11.39 6.99
C ALA A 566 -22.90 -12.57 7.94
N ARG A 567 -23.54 -12.61 9.13
CA ARG A 567 -23.53 -13.78 10.03
C ARG A 567 -24.19 -14.98 9.36
N GLU A 568 -25.39 -14.81 8.82
CA GLU A 568 -26.16 -15.87 8.14
C GLU A 568 -25.38 -16.45 6.93
N ALA A 569 -24.78 -15.60 6.10
CA ALA A 569 -23.97 -16.04 4.95
C ALA A 569 -22.77 -16.92 5.35
N ILE A 570 -22.21 -16.73 6.55
CA ILE A 570 -21.15 -17.56 7.11
C ILE A 570 -21.73 -18.81 7.78
N ASP A 571 -22.66 -18.63 8.71
CA ASP A 571 -23.17 -19.68 9.59
C ASP A 571 -23.97 -20.77 8.84
N SER A 572 -24.56 -20.42 7.69
CA SER A 572 -25.18 -21.36 6.75
C SER A 572 -24.17 -22.16 5.89
N GLY A 573 -22.86 -21.88 6.01
CA GLY A 573 -21.80 -22.46 5.19
C GLY A 573 -21.75 -21.94 3.74
N ASN A 574 -22.66 -21.06 3.34
CA ASN A 574 -22.75 -20.54 1.97
C ASN A 574 -21.48 -19.77 1.57
N ALA A 575 -20.89 -18.96 2.44
CA ALA A 575 -19.69 -18.19 2.12
C ALA A 575 -18.46 -19.10 1.86
N LEU A 576 -18.34 -20.22 2.57
CA LEU A 576 -17.31 -21.22 2.27
C LEU A 576 -17.58 -21.86 0.90
N LYS A 577 -18.84 -22.24 0.61
CA LYS A 577 -19.25 -22.78 -0.69
C LYS A 577 -18.90 -21.83 -1.84
N ARG A 578 -19.13 -20.51 -1.70
CA ARG A 578 -18.73 -19.48 -2.68
C ARG A 578 -17.23 -19.49 -2.95
N LEU A 579 -16.41 -19.53 -1.91
CA LEU A 579 -14.94 -19.57 -2.04
C LEU A 579 -14.45 -20.85 -2.74
N LEU A 580 -15.00 -22.01 -2.37
CA LEU A 580 -14.65 -23.30 -2.99
C LEU A 580 -15.12 -23.38 -4.45
N ASN A 581 -16.31 -22.85 -4.76
CA ASN A 581 -16.80 -22.71 -6.13
C ASN A 581 -15.89 -21.79 -6.95
N TYR A 582 -15.46 -20.63 -6.41
CA TYR A 582 -14.49 -19.75 -7.08
C TYR A 582 -13.20 -20.49 -7.45
N ILE A 583 -12.60 -21.23 -6.51
CA ILE A 583 -11.37 -22.01 -6.73
C ILE A 583 -11.60 -23.01 -7.88
N LYS A 584 -12.67 -23.80 -7.79
CA LYS A 584 -13.03 -24.84 -8.78
C LYS A 584 -13.33 -24.30 -10.17
N VAL A 585 -14.07 -23.18 -10.27
CA VAL A 585 -14.49 -22.59 -11.55
C VAL A 585 -13.34 -21.82 -12.19
N SER A 586 -12.58 -21.01 -11.42
CA SER A 586 -11.39 -20.31 -11.93
C SER A 586 -10.35 -21.28 -12.50
N HIS A 587 -10.10 -22.41 -11.82
CA HIS A 587 -9.19 -23.46 -12.30
C HIS A 587 -9.63 -24.03 -13.66
N LYS A 588 -10.94 -24.27 -13.85
CA LYS A 588 -11.51 -24.71 -15.14
C LYS A 588 -11.49 -23.64 -16.24
N MET A 589 -11.33 -22.37 -15.86
CA MET A 589 -11.12 -21.26 -16.80
C MET A 589 -9.64 -21.07 -17.18
N GLY A 590 -8.74 -21.99 -16.83
CA GLY A 590 -7.33 -22.02 -17.29
C GLY A 590 -7.18 -21.76 -18.78
#